data_AF-A0AAE1ALS1-F1
#
_entry.id   AF-A0AAE1ALS1-F1
#
_cell.length_a   1.000
_cell.length_b   1.000
_cell.length_c   1.000
_cell.angle_alpha   90.00
_cell.angle_beta   90.00
_cell.angle_gamma   90.00
#
_symmetry.space_group_name_H-M   'P 1'
#
loop_
_entity.id
_entity.type
_entity.pdbx_description
1 polymer ?
#
loop_
_entity_poly.entity_id
_entity_poly.type
_entity_poly.pdbx_seq_one_letter_code
_entity_poly.pdbx_strand_id
1 'polypeptide(L)'
;MSYTNSNEEEKSRKQEEYDKHIRGKKLMAVIKEEAKMEAADNATQASAVFDLEEVLSTPKLFVGDPYYLRQLGPFNFTVYSYGADEVFCYL
;
A
#
# COMPACT_ATOMS: atom_id res chain seq x y z
N MET A 1 -0.99 15.90 -19.65
CA MET A 1 -0.79 15.72 -21.11
C MET A 1 -0.91 14.25 -21.46
N SER A 2 -1.80 13.88 -22.40
CA SER A 2 -2.00 12.50 -22.85
C SER A 2 -0.73 11.93 -23.51
N TYR A 3 -0.38 10.66 -23.24
CA TYR A 3 0.78 9.96 -23.84
C TYR A 3 0.80 10.06 -25.37
N THR A 4 -0.39 10.04 -26.00
CA THR A 4 -0.56 10.16 -27.45
C THR A 4 -0.02 11.47 -28.04
N ASN A 5 -0.07 12.57 -27.26
CA ASN A 5 0.29 13.92 -27.70
C ASN A 5 1.70 14.35 -27.25
N SER A 6 2.48 13.45 -26.63
CA SER A 6 3.86 13.72 -26.24
C SER A 6 4.82 13.60 -27.43
N ASN A 7 5.94 14.32 -27.36
CA ASN A 7 7.05 14.15 -28.30
C ASN A 7 7.71 12.77 -28.14
N GLU A 8 8.55 12.39 -29.09
CA GLU A 8 9.12 11.03 -29.18
C GLU A 8 10.03 10.70 -27.99
N GLU A 9 10.78 11.69 -27.50
CA GLU A 9 11.65 11.57 -26.32
C GLU A 9 10.84 11.38 -25.02
N GLU A 10 9.77 12.16 -24.83
CA GLU A 10 8.84 12.01 -23.71
C GLU A 10 8.10 10.68 -23.74
N LYS A 11 7.75 10.18 -24.93
CA LYS A 11 7.14 8.85 -25.10
C LYS A 11 8.11 7.74 -24.70
N SER A 12 9.37 7.84 -25.09
CA SER A 12 10.42 6.90 -24.66
C SER A 12 10.57 6.90 -23.14
N ARG A 13 10.70 8.09 -22.53
CA ARG A 13 10.82 8.21 -21.07
C ARG A 13 9.62 7.62 -20.33
N LYS A 14 8.39 7.92 -20.78
CA LYS A 14 7.16 7.36 -20.18
C LYS A 14 7.08 5.85 -20.36
N GLN A 15 7.55 5.32 -21.48
CA GLN A 15 7.60 3.88 -21.72
C GLN A 15 8.61 3.20 -20.78
N GLU A 16 9.79 3.79 -20.59
CA GLU A 16 10.80 3.29 -19.65
C GLU A 16 10.31 3.30 -18.19
N GLU A 17 9.62 4.37 -17.78
CA GLU A 17 8.98 4.47 -16.47
C GLU A 17 7.92 3.38 -16.27
N TYR A 18 7.08 3.16 -17.30
CA TYR A 18 6.08 2.10 -17.29
C TYR A 18 6.72 0.72 -17.22
N ASP A 19 7.72 0.43 -18.03
CA ASP A 19 8.41 -0.87 -18.05
C ASP A 19 9.14 -1.13 -16.74
N LYS A 20 9.72 -0.08 -16.12
CA LYS A 20 10.29 -0.15 -14.77
C LYS A 20 9.20 -0.48 -13.75
N HIS A 21 8.05 0.17 -13.80
CA HIS A 21 6.92 -0.11 -12.91
C HIS A 21 6.43 -1.57 -13.07
N ILE A 22 6.24 -2.05 -14.30
CA ILE A 22 5.80 -3.43 -14.57
C ILE A 22 6.82 -4.45 -14.09
N ARG A 23 8.12 -4.22 -14.30
CA ARG A 23 9.19 -5.07 -13.77
C ARG A 23 9.15 -5.12 -12.24
N GLY A 24 9.00 -3.97 -11.58
CA GLY A 24 8.83 -3.89 -10.13
C GLY A 24 7.62 -4.69 -9.65
N LYS A 25 6.47 -4.53 -10.31
CA LYS A 25 5.23 -5.26 -9.97
C LYS A 25 5.40 -6.78 -10.07
N LYS A 26 6.07 -7.27 -11.13
CA LYS A 26 6.36 -8.70 -11.30
C LYS A 26 7.31 -9.23 -10.23
N LEU A 27 8.36 -8.47 -9.91
CA LEU A 27 9.32 -8.85 -8.85
C LEU A 27 8.63 -8.96 -7.49
N MET A 28 7.79 -7.98 -7.13
CA MET A 28 7.05 -8.01 -5.86
C MET A 28 6.08 -9.20 -5.78
N ALA A 29 5.48 -9.60 -6.90
CA ALA A 29 4.62 -10.78 -6.94
C ALA A 29 5.41 -12.07 -6.63
N VAL A 30 6.62 -12.20 -7.16
CA VAL A 30 7.52 -13.34 -6.88
C VAL A 30 7.92 -13.36 -5.40
N ILE A 31 8.43 -12.24 -4.88
CA ILE A 31 8.85 -12.12 -3.47
C ILE A 31 7.69 -12.42 -2.51
N LYS A 32 6.48 -11.97 -2.84
CA LYS A 32 5.28 -12.24 -2.04
C LYS A 32 4.98 -13.74 -1.99
N GLU A 33 5.13 -14.45 -3.10
CA GLU A 33 4.87 -15.89 -3.16
C GLU A 33 5.94 -16.67 -2.40
N GLU A 34 7.22 -16.30 -2.55
CA GLU A 34 8.33 -16.87 -1.79
C GLU A 34 8.11 -16.70 -0.28
N ALA A 35 7.75 -15.50 0.17
CA ALA A 35 7.48 -15.22 1.58
C ALA A 35 6.30 -16.05 2.13
N LYS A 36 5.26 -16.29 1.32
CA LYS A 36 4.16 -17.18 1.71
C LYS A 36 4.63 -18.63 1.85
N MET A 37 5.46 -19.11 0.93
CA MET A 37 6.02 -20.46 0.99
C MET A 37 6.90 -20.63 2.24
N GLU A 38 7.77 -19.68 2.52
CA GLU A 38 8.62 -19.69 3.72
C GLU A 38 7.81 -19.67 5.02
N ALA A 39 6.72 -18.90 5.05
CA ALA A 39 5.88 -18.81 6.23
C ALA A 39 5.02 -20.06 6.47
N ALA A 40 4.72 -20.84 5.43
CA ALA A 40 4.05 -22.14 5.58
C ALA A 40 4.90 -23.12 6.43
N ASP A 41 6.23 -22.99 6.35
CA ASP A 41 7.17 -23.81 7.11
C ASP A 41 7.59 -23.16 8.46
N ASN A 42 7.32 -21.86 8.66
CA ASN A 42 7.67 -21.13 9.88
C ASN A 42 6.56 -20.16 10.33
N ALA A 43 5.73 -20.63 11.26
CA ALA A 43 4.56 -19.91 11.74
C ALA A 43 4.84 -18.65 12.59
N THR A 44 6.10 -18.27 12.79
CA THR A 44 6.47 -17.09 13.60
C THR A 44 6.60 -15.80 12.79
N GLN A 45 6.45 -15.88 11.47
CA GLN A 45 6.51 -14.69 10.61
C GLN A 45 5.21 -13.90 10.61
N ALA A 46 5.32 -12.58 10.73
CA ALA A 46 4.21 -11.65 10.60
C ALA A 46 4.64 -10.39 9.83
N SER A 47 3.69 -9.76 9.14
CA SER A 47 3.85 -8.45 8.51
C SER A 47 3.04 -7.42 9.28
N ALA A 48 3.65 -6.28 9.59
CA ALA A 48 3.00 -5.16 10.23
C ALA A 48 3.02 -3.95 9.28
N VAL A 49 1.85 -3.40 8.98
CA VAL A 49 1.67 -2.33 8.00
C VAL A 49 0.89 -1.19 8.63
N PHE A 50 1.41 0.03 8.47
CA PHE A 50 0.65 1.25 8.65
C PHE A 50 0.17 1.70 7.27
N ASP A 51 -1.14 1.69 7.07
CA ASP A 51 -1.74 2.30 5.89
C ASP A 51 -2.03 3.78 6.20
N LEU A 52 -1.04 4.62 5.89
CA LEU A 52 -1.13 6.07 6.06
C LEU A 52 -1.85 6.65 4.85
N GLU A 53 -3.18 6.63 4.89
CA GLU A 53 -3.99 7.30 3.88
C GLU A 53 -3.95 8.82 4.08
N GLU A 54 -3.68 9.58 3.01
CA GLU A 54 -3.82 11.03 3.02
C GLU A 54 -5.32 11.39 3.02
N VAL A 55 -5.93 11.37 4.21
CA VAL A 55 -7.31 11.82 4.36
C VAL A 55 -7.31 13.35 4.43
N LEU A 56 -7.71 13.99 3.32
CA LEU A 56 -8.06 15.41 3.30
C LEU A 56 -9.26 15.64 4.22
N SER A 57 -8.98 15.90 5.50
CA SER A 57 -9.98 16.30 6.48
C SER A 57 -10.53 17.67 6.06
N THR A 58 -11.66 17.68 5.36
CA THR A 58 -12.35 18.93 5.04
C THR A 58 -12.73 19.60 6.35
N PRO A 59 -12.26 20.83 6.65
CA PRO A 59 -12.57 21.48 7.90
C PRO A 59 -14.08 21.69 7.98
N LYS A 60 -14.76 20.90 8.82
CA LYS A 60 -16.12 21.19 9.25
C LYS A 60 -16.05 21.88 10.60
N LEU A 61 -16.83 22.95 10.76
CA LEU A 61 -16.91 23.88 11.90
C LEU A 61 -17.20 23.25 13.28
N PHE A 62 -17.36 21.94 13.39
CA PHE A 62 -17.66 21.26 14.64
C PHE A 62 -16.38 20.72 15.28
N VAL A 63 -15.87 21.49 16.25
CA VAL A 63 -14.80 21.06 17.15
C VAL A 63 -15.44 20.25 18.29
N GLY A 64 -15.06 18.97 18.43
CA GLY A 64 -15.58 18.04 19.44
C GLY A 64 -15.12 16.60 19.18
N ASP A 65 -15.52 15.62 20.00
CA ASP A 65 -15.05 14.22 19.91
C ASP A 65 -15.14 13.61 18.50
N PRO A 66 -16.20 13.83 17.69
CA PRO A 66 -16.27 13.28 16.34
C PRO A 66 -15.20 13.81 15.38
N TYR A 67 -14.66 15.01 15.63
CA TYR A 67 -13.56 15.57 14.86
C TYR A 67 -12.26 14.80 15.14
N TYR A 68 -11.94 14.53 16.40
CA TYR A 68 -10.74 13.80 16.80
C TYR A 68 -10.80 12.31 16.41
N LEU A 69 -11.97 11.67 16.55
CA LEU A 69 -12.16 10.28 16.10
C LEU A 69 -11.93 10.10 14.59
N ARG A 70 -12.29 11.10 13.78
CA ARG A 70 -12.03 11.08 12.32
C ARG A 70 -10.55 11.24 11.98
N GLN A 71 -9.78 11.91 12.83
CA GLN A 71 -8.33 12.01 12.65
C GLN A 71 -7.61 10.69 12.93
N LEU A 72 -8.27 9.70 13.56
CA LEU A 72 -7.70 8.38 13.75
C LEU A 72 -7.71 7.56 12.45
N GLY A 73 -8.68 7.76 11.54
CA GLY A 73 -8.82 6.97 10.30
C GLY A 73 -7.56 6.76 9.46
N PRO A 74 -6.64 7.73 9.32
CA PRO A 74 -5.35 7.56 8.66
C PRO A 74 -4.35 6.62 9.38
N PHE A 75 -4.60 6.22 10.61
CA PHE A 75 -3.66 5.45 11.44
C PHE A 75 -3.96 3.95 11.42
N ASN A 76 -4.49 3.42 10.31
CA ASN A 76 -4.81 2.00 10.21
C ASN A 76 -3.55 1.14 10.37
N PHE A 77 -3.46 0.42 11.48
CA PHE A 77 -2.39 -0.52 11.77
C PHE A 77 -2.89 -1.95 11.60
N THR A 78 -2.37 -2.63 10.59
CA THR A 78 -2.73 -4.01 10.26
C THR A 78 -1.54 -4.93 10.50
N VAL A 79 -1.76 -6.01 11.26
CA VAL A 79 -0.81 -7.10 11.42
C VAL A 79 -1.38 -8.34 10.74
N TYR A 80 -0.61 -8.92 9.82
CA TYR A 80 -0.93 -10.19 9.19
C TYR A 80 0.04 -11.26 9.68
N SER A 81 -0.49 -12.30 10.32
CA SER A 81 0.26 -13.48 10.73
C SER A 81 0.24 -14.50 9.61
N TYR A 82 1.39 -14.76 9.01
CA TYR A 82 1.48 -15.66 7.86
C TYR A 82 1.26 -17.13 8.23
N GLY A 83 1.65 -17.53 9.45
CA GLY A 83 1.50 -18.92 9.92
C GLY A 83 0.07 -19.29 10.32
N ALA A 84 -0.68 -18.34 10.86
CA ALA A 84 -2.06 -18.55 11.30
C ALA A 84 -3.10 -18.20 10.21
N ASP A 85 -2.67 -17.55 9.13
CA ASP A 85 -3.53 -16.90 8.12
C ASP A 85 -4.56 -15.95 8.76
N GLU A 86 -4.13 -15.24 9.81
CA GLU A 86 -4.96 -14.32 10.59
C GLU A 86 -4.55 -12.86 10.33
N VAL A 87 -5.55 -11.99 10.20
CA VAL A 87 -5.38 -10.54 10.02
C VAL A 87 -5.97 -9.83 11.23
N PHE A 88 -5.18 -8.96 11.86
CA PHE A 88 -5.60 -8.10 12.95
C PHE A 88 -5.52 -6.63 12.53
N CYS A 89 -6.64 -5.90 12.67
CA CYS A 89 -6.68 -4.45 12.53
C CYS A 89 -6.86 -3.83 13.91
N TYR A 90 -5.91 -2.98 14.32
CA TYR A 90 -5.87 -2.40 15.67
C TYR A 90 -6.49 -1.00 15.75
N LEU A 91 -7.13 -0.55 14.67
CA LEU A 91 -7.85 0.71 14.59
C LEU A 91 -9.32 0.50 14.23
#